data_AF-A0A8J5U6X5-F1
#
_entry.id   AF-A0A8J5U6X5-F1
#
_cell.length_a   1.000
_cell.length_b   1.000
_cell.length_c   1.000
_cell.angle_alpha   90.00
_cell.angle_beta   90.00
_cell.angle_gamma   90.00
#
_symmetry.space_group_name_H-M   'P 1'
#
loop_
_entity.id
_entity.type
_entity.pdbx_description
1 polymer ?
#
loop_
_entity_poly.entity_id
_entity_poly.type
_entity_poly.pdbx_seq_one_letter_code
_entity_poly.pdbx_strand_id
1 'polypeptide(L)'
;MSSLKSRLELINLLKSILDARNETNWETLESLFQPSMLIDTTSQQRDNFIANLRSATGVSVKLDSCVVDVNAQAVAARVIKTETLPDGERCEYQEIILTWFVDGRLVTLKRLKDGDSRSAKQTATPSPLEELKPTSLDLATLYREYIKSINDKTMEAKFDKFCQPVVMHNTVEKTIAEYISLISESQSAIQGLYFDIQDLIVDKDAGRVAARLEFTGVPVKTWADAEPNGKSVKFHEHVMYWLDQGKIHWVWSVVDLATYRKQLQQTD
;
A
#
# COMPACT_ATOMS: atom_id res chain seq x y z
N MET A 1 -19.58 4.94 -24.56
CA MET A 1 -18.73 4.26 -23.56
C MET A 1 -17.43 5.04 -23.52
N SER A 2 -17.02 5.57 -22.36
CA SER A 2 -15.69 6.17 -22.23
C SER A 2 -14.64 5.10 -22.49
N SER A 3 -13.63 5.39 -23.30
CA SER A 3 -12.49 4.49 -23.47
C SER A 3 -11.70 4.39 -22.16
N LEU A 4 -11.16 3.21 -21.87
CA LEU A 4 -10.23 3.01 -20.76
C LEU A 4 -9.03 3.97 -20.92
N LYS A 5 -8.61 4.58 -19.82
CA LYS A 5 -7.41 5.40 -19.76
C LYS A 5 -6.17 4.52 -19.87
N SER A 6 -5.20 4.96 -20.65
CA SER A 6 -3.89 4.35 -20.75
C SER A 6 -3.10 4.46 -19.44
N ARG A 7 -2.02 3.68 -19.32
CA ARG A 7 -1.09 3.74 -18.18
C ARG A 7 -0.64 5.17 -17.88
N LEU A 8 -0.19 5.89 -18.92
CA LEU A 8 0.34 7.25 -18.76
C LEU A 8 -0.76 8.23 -18.32
N GLU A 9 -1.98 8.10 -18.86
CA GLU A 9 -3.11 8.91 -18.43
C GLU A 9 -3.47 8.67 -16.96
N LEU A 10 -3.49 7.40 -16.50
CA LEU A 10 -3.77 7.08 -15.08
C LEU A 10 -2.71 7.66 -14.13
N ILE A 11 -1.42 7.53 -14.50
CA ILE A 11 -0.32 8.14 -13.73
C ILE A 11 -0.47 9.66 -13.70
N ASN A 12 -0.80 10.29 -14.83
CA ASN A 12 -0.96 11.74 -14.91
C ASN A 12 -2.18 12.22 -14.13
N LEU A 13 -3.30 11.49 -14.15
CA LEU A 13 -4.47 11.80 -13.32
C LEU A 13 -4.12 11.79 -11.84
N LEU A 14 -3.40 10.76 -11.36
CA LEU A 14 -2.95 10.71 -9.98
C LEU A 14 -2.00 11.86 -9.65
N LYS A 15 -1.01 12.15 -10.52
CA LYS A 15 -0.11 13.30 -10.34
C LYS A 15 -0.87 14.62 -10.26
N SER A 16 -1.80 14.88 -11.18
CA SER A 16 -2.63 16.08 -11.16
C SER A 16 -3.43 16.23 -9.86
N ILE A 17 -3.92 15.14 -9.27
CA ILE A 17 -4.58 15.17 -7.96
C ILE A 17 -3.58 15.59 -6.86
N LEU A 18 -2.39 15.00 -6.84
CA LEU A 18 -1.35 15.31 -5.85
C LEU A 18 -0.85 16.76 -5.99
N ASP A 19 -0.62 17.21 -7.22
CA ASP A 19 -0.16 18.56 -7.54
C ASP A 19 -1.23 19.61 -7.21
N ALA A 20 -2.48 19.39 -7.63
CA ALA A 20 -3.58 20.28 -7.28
C ALA A 20 -3.79 20.38 -5.77
N ARG A 21 -3.54 19.29 -5.02
CA ARG A 21 -3.56 19.33 -3.55
C ARG A 21 -2.45 20.20 -2.97
N ASN A 22 -1.23 20.09 -3.50
CA ASN A 22 -0.06 20.86 -3.07
C ASN A 22 -0.23 22.36 -3.40
N GLU A 23 -0.76 22.67 -4.58
CA GLU A 23 -1.01 24.02 -5.07
C GLU A 23 -2.29 24.64 -4.50
N THR A 24 -3.03 23.90 -3.68
CA THR A 24 -4.35 24.30 -3.15
C THR A 24 -5.37 24.65 -4.25
N ASN A 25 -5.25 24.01 -5.41
CA ASN A 25 -6.15 24.16 -6.56
C ASN A 25 -7.40 23.26 -6.39
N TRP A 26 -8.34 23.72 -5.59
CA TRP A 26 -9.52 22.94 -5.20
C TRP A 26 -10.52 22.72 -6.34
N GLU A 27 -10.62 23.67 -7.29
CA GLU A 27 -11.49 23.53 -8.47
C GLU A 27 -11.01 22.37 -9.36
N THR A 28 -9.70 22.24 -9.53
CA THR A 28 -9.11 21.11 -10.25
C THR A 28 -9.42 19.79 -9.55
N LEU A 29 -9.27 19.71 -8.22
CA LEU A 29 -9.65 18.52 -7.46
C LEU A 29 -11.14 18.18 -7.60
N GLU A 30 -12.01 19.19 -7.61
CA GLU A 30 -13.45 18.98 -7.80
C GLU A 30 -13.77 18.35 -9.15
N SER A 31 -13.07 18.78 -10.21
CA SER A 31 -13.21 18.23 -11.56
C SER A 31 -12.69 16.78 -11.69
N LEU A 32 -11.69 16.42 -10.87
CA LEU A 32 -11.01 15.13 -10.90
C LEU A 32 -11.64 14.08 -9.98
N PHE A 33 -12.59 14.46 -9.13
CA PHE A 33 -13.24 13.54 -8.19
C PHE A 33 -14.69 13.25 -8.61
N GLN A 34 -15.12 12.00 -8.40
CA GLN A 34 -16.53 11.63 -8.50
C GLN A 34 -17.34 12.33 -7.39
N PRO A 35 -18.63 12.65 -7.59
CA PRO A 35 -19.44 13.31 -6.58
C PRO A 35 -19.52 12.55 -5.25
N SER A 36 -19.54 11.22 -5.32
CA SER A 36 -19.49 10.31 -4.18
C SER A 36 -18.31 9.38 -4.34
N MET A 37 -17.48 9.29 -3.29
CA MET A 37 -16.26 8.48 -3.30
C MET A 37 -16.25 7.50 -2.12
N LEU A 38 -15.59 6.36 -2.31
CA LEU A 38 -15.22 5.47 -1.22
C LEU A 38 -13.83 5.86 -0.71
N ILE A 39 -13.77 6.47 0.47
CA ILE A 39 -12.53 6.87 1.13
C ILE A 39 -12.25 5.91 2.27
N ASP A 40 -11.18 5.14 2.14
CA ASP A 40 -10.78 4.05 3.01
C ASP A 40 -11.89 2.98 3.12
N THR A 41 -12.75 3.09 4.13
CA THR A 41 -13.92 2.21 4.35
C THR A 41 -15.25 2.96 4.33
N THR A 42 -15.24 4.28 4.14
CA THR A 42 -16.42 5.14 4.30
C THR A 42 -16.79 5.81 2.98
N SER A 43 -18.07 5.77 2.61
CA SER A 43 -18.58 6.59 1.52
C SER A 43 -18.67 8.04 1.96
N GLN A 44 -18.07 8.95 1.20
CA GLN A 44 -18.03 10.37 1.49
C GLN A 44 -18.38 11.19 0.25
N GLN A 45 -19.12 12.28 0.46
CA GLN A 45 -19.34 13.27 -0.59
C GLN A 45 -18.04 14.01 -0.89
N ARG A 46 -17.80 14.27 -2.17
CA ARG A 46 -16.59 14.95 -2.66
C ARG A 46 -16.31 16.26 -1.95
N ASP A 47 -17.35 17.07 -1.77
CA ASP A 47 -17.20 18.42 -1.25
C ASP A 47 -16.77 18.39 0.23
N ASN A 48 -17.25 17.42 1.01
CA ASN A 48 -16.81 17.18 2.38
C ASN A 48 -15.35 16.74 2.42
N PHE A 49 -14.95 15.84 1.51
CA PHE A 49 -13.56 15.39 1.42
C PHE A 49 -12.61 16.55 1.04
N ILE A 50 -12.99 17.38 0.07
CA ILE A 50 -12.23 18.58 -0.31
C ILE A 50 -12.17 19.58 0.85
N ALA A 51 -13.25 19.77 1.62
CA ALA A 51 -13.24 20.63 2.80
C ALA A 51 -12.23 20.13 3.86
N ASN A 52 -12.16 18.81 4.09
CA ASN A 52 -11.17 18.21 5.00
C ASN A 52 -9.73 18.39 4.48
N LEU A 53 -9.51 18.31 3.17
CA LEU A 53 -8.20 18.59 2.58
C LEU A 53 -7.81 20.07 2.75
N ARG A 54 -8.78 21.00 2.63
CA ARG A 54 -8.56 22.44 2.85
C ARG A 54 -8.14 22.76 4.28
N SER A 55 -8.68 22.06 5.28
CA SER A 55 -8.32 22.29 6.69
C SER A 55 -6.93 21.77 7.06
N ALA A 56 -6.38 20.83 6.29
CA ALA A 56 -5.03 20.30 6.52
C ALA A 56 -3.98 21.21 5.88
N THR A 57 -3.48 22.21 6.59
CA THR A 57 -2.42 23.10 6.12
C THR A 57 -1.03 22.52 6.37
N GLY A 58 -0.01 22.97 5.63
CA GLY A 58 1.38 22.57 5.88
C GLY A 58 1.74 21.15 5.44
N VAL A 59 0.88 20.50 4.64
CA VAL A 59 1.11 19.16 4.11
C VAL A 59 1.38 19.25 2.61
N SER A 60 2.49 18.68 2.16
CA SER A 60 2.76 18.40 0.75
C SER A 60 2.89 16.89 0.53
N VAL A 61 2.65 16.46 -0.71
CA VAL A 61 2.70 15.06 -1.10
C VAL A 61 3.41 14.90 -2.44
N LYS A 62 4.31 13.93 -2.54
CA LYS A 62 5.05 13.59 -3.75
C LYS A 62 4.83 12.13 -4.12
N LEU A 63 4.54 11.87 -5.39
CA LEU A 63 4.55 10.52 -5.92
C LEU A 63 5.99 9.99 -5.97
N ASP A 64 6.23 8.84 -5.35
CA ASP A 64 7.53 8.16 -5.36
C ASP A 64 7.55 6.98 -6.34
N SER A 65 6.59 6.06 -6.21
CA SER A 65 6.52 4.87 -7.07
C SER A 65 5.07 4.40 -7.23
N CYS A 66 4.78 3.62 -8.29
CA CYS A 66 3.43 3.16 -8.56
C CYS A 66 3.36 1.80 -9.29
N VAL A 67 2.19 1.16 -9.14
CA VAL A 67 1.72 -0.02 -9.85
C VAL A 67 0.41 0.36 -10.54
N VAL A 68 0.31 0.14 -11.84
CA VAL A 68 -0.83 0.58 -12.64
C VAL A 68 -1.53 -0.62 -13.25
N ASP A 69 -2.84 -0.74 -13.00
CA ASP A 69 -3.70 -1.72 -13.66
C ASP A 69 -4.64 -0.99 -14.62
N VAL A 70 -4.34 -1.08 -15.91
CA VAL A 70 -5.10 -0.43 -16.98
C VAL A 70 -6.50 -1.04 -17.09
N ASN A 71 -6.67 -2.34 -16.85
CA ASN A 71 -7.99 -2.97 -16.98
C ASN A 71 -8.90 -2.58 -15.82
N ALA A 72 -8.35 -2.51 -14.61
CA ALA A 72 -9.08 -2.08 -13.42
C ALA A 72 -9.23 -0.56 -13.32
N GLN A 73 -8.57 0.22 -14.19
CA GLN A 73 -8.47 1.69 -14.09
C GLN A 73 -7.98 2.12 -12.70
N ALA A 74 -6.91 1.47 -12.23
CA ALA A 74 -6.44 1.59 -10.86
C ALA A 74 -4.95 1.92 -10.79
N VAL A 75 -4.57 2.66 -9.74
CA VAL A 75 -3.17 2.97 -9.43
C VAL A 75 -2.95 2.75 -7.93
N ALA A 76 -2.04 1.84 -7.60
CA ALA A 76 -1.42 1.82 -6.28
C ALA A 76 -0.16 2.69 -6.32
N ALA A 77 0.04 3.52 -5.31
CA ALA A 77 1.17 4.41 -5.25
C ALA A 77 1.75 4.49 -3.85
N ARG A 78 3.08 4.49 -3.78
CA ARG A 78 3.80 4.99 -2.63
C ARG A 78 3.95 6.49 -2.81
N VAL A 79 3.50 7.25 -1.82
CA VAL A 79 3.64 8.70 -1.76
C VAL A 79 4.46 9.09 -0.53
N ILE A 80 5.30 10.10 -0.69
CA ILE A 80 6.04 10.71 0.41
C ILE A 80 5.30 11.97 0.79
N LYS A 81 4.86 12.04 2.05
CA LYS A 81 4.23 13.24 2.61
C LYS A 81 5.24 13.98 3.46
N THR A 82 5.28 15.29 3.27
CA THR A 82 6.01 16.20 4.16
C THR A 82 4.99 17.04 4.91
N GLU A 83 5.09 17.05 6.23
CA GLU A 83 4.21 17.82 7.11
C GLU A 83 5.06 18.78 7.93
N THR A 84 4.69 20.06 7.92
CA THR A 84 5.29 21.09 8.76
C THR A 84 4.52 21.18 10.06
N LEU A 85 5.18 20.85 11.17
CA LEU A 85 4.63 20.90 12.52
C LEU A 85 4.51 22.36 13.02
N PRO A 86 3.72 22.63 14.07
CA PRO A 86 3.52 23.99 14.59
C PRO A 86 4.79 24.71 15.07
N ASP A 87 5.83 23.95 15.44
CA ASP A 87 7.16 24.45 15.82
C ASP A 87 8.07 24.76 14.61
N GLY A 88 7.59 24.50 13.39
CA GLY A 88 8.33 24.68 12.14
C GLY A 88 9.17 23.46 11.73
N GLU A 89 9.21 22.40 12.53
CA GLU A 89 9.90 21.16 12.14
C GLU A 89 9.16 20.46 11.00
N ARG A 90 9.93 19.85 10.09
CA ARG A 90 9.37 19.09 8.97
C ARG A 90 9.52 17.60 9.23
N CYS A 91 8.40 16.89 9.18
CA CYS A 91 8.36 15.44 9.26
C CYS A 91 8.06 14.86 7.87
N GLU A 92 8.81 13.83 7.48
CA GLU A 92 8.54 13.07 6.26
C GLU A 92 8.18 11.63 6.59
N TYR A 93 7.10 11.16 5.98
CA TYR A 93 6.62 9.79 6.12
C TYR A 93 6.08 9.26 4.80
N GLN A 94 6.12 7.94 4.66
CA GLN A 94 5.53 7.25 3.52
C GLN A 94 4.07 6.87 3.80
N GLU A 95 3.29 6.84 2.73
CA GLU A 95 1.93 6.30 2.70
C GLU A 95 1.79 5.46 1.43
N ILE A 96 1.14 4.30 1.52
CA ILE A 96 0.73 3.55 0.33
C ILE A 96 -0.75 3.77 0.13
N ILE A 97 -1.11 4.30 -1.05
CA ILE A 97 -2.48 4.56 -1.47
C ILE A 97 -2.87 3.64 -2.60
N LEU A 98 -4.12 3.19 -2.62
CA LEU A 98 -4.73 2.49 -3.74
C LEU A 98 -5.90 3.32 -4.25
N THR A 99 -5.92 3.59 -5.55
CA THR A 99 -6.89 4.48 -6.19
C THR A 99 -7.57 3.82 -7.38
N TRP A 100 -8.85 4.10 -7.58
CA TRP A 100 -9.62 3.67 -8.75
C TRP A 100 -10.30 4.87 -9.40
N PHE A 101 -10.39 4.81 -10.72
CA PHE A 101 -10.94 5.87 -11.55
C PHE A 101 -12.11 5.36 -12.39
N VAL A 102 -13.15 6.18 -12.49
CA VAL A 102 -14.27 6.00 -13.41
C VAL A 102 -14.39 7.27 -14.24
N ASP A 103 -14.41 7.14 -15.56
CA ASP A 103 -14.43 8.26 -16.51
C ASP A 103 -13.34 9.31 -16.26
N GLY A 104 -12.15 8.85 -15.86
CA GLY A 104 -11.01 9.71 -15.54
C GLY A 104 -11.14 10.47 -14.22
N ARG A 105 -12.12 10.14 -13.37
CA ARG A 105 -12.31 10.75 -12.05
C ARG A 105 -12.15 9.73 -10.93
N LEU A 106 -11.52 10.13 -9.84
CA LEU A 106 -11.30 9.31 -8.65
C LEU A 106 -12.63 8.90 -8.03
N VAL A 107 -12.85 7.61 -7.84
CA VAL A 107 -14.05 7.05 -7.18
C VAL A 107 -13.72 6.34 -5.88
N THR A 108 -12.52 5.77 -5.75
CA THR A 108 -12.07 5.07 -4.56
C THR A 108 -10.65 5.49 -4.22
N LEU A 109 -10.40 5.75 -2.95
CA LEU A 109 -9.08 6.04 -2.39
C LEU A 109 -8.95 5.30 -1.07
N LYS A 110 -8.04 4.34 -0.99
CA LYS A 110 -7.68 3.63 0.25
C LYS A 110 -6.27 4.03 0.64
N ARG A 111 -6.04 4.50 1.85
CA ARG A 111 -4.75 5.02 2.31
C ARG A 111 -4.28 4.25 3.52
N LEU A 112 -2.98 4.03 3.60
CA LEU A 112 -2.36 3.53 4.81
C LEU A 112 -1.01 4.20 5.04
N LYS A 113 -0.94 4.97 6.13
CA LYS A 113 0.23 5.72 6.57
C LYS A 113 1.15 4.81 7.37
N ASP A 114 2.45 4.93 7.12
CA ASP A 114 3.46 4.34 7.99
C ASP A 114 3.59 5.15 9.28
N GLY A 115 3.00 4.62 10.36
CA GLY A 115 2.94 5.27 11.67
C GLY A 115 4.19 5.07 12.53
N ASP A 116 4.97 4.02 12.23
CA ASP A 116 6.06 3.56 13.10
C ASP A 116 7.44 3.93 12.57
N SER A 117 7.58 4.09 11.25
CA SER A 117 8.81 4.61 10.65
C SER A 117 8.90 6.13 10.82
N ARG A 118 9.30 6.59 12.02
CA ARG A 118 9.70 8.00 12.20
C ARG A 118 11.00 8.22 11.44
N SER A 119 10.88 8.92 10.32
CA SER A 119 11.91 9.25 9.34
C SER A 119 12.09 8.18 8.26
N ALA A 120 11.38 8.37 7.15
CA ALA A 120 11.81 7.86 5.86
C ALA A 120 13.12 8.57 5.48
N LYS A 121 14.25 8.20 6.10
CA LYS A 121 15.57 8.57 5.57
C LYS A 121 15.68 7.92 4.21
N GLN A 122 15.49 8.74 3.18
CA GLN A 122 15.64 8.43 1.77
C GLN A 122 16.85 7.52 1.56
N THR A 123 16.59 6.23 1.39
CA THR A 123 17.51 5.31 0.75
C THR A 123 16.86 4.93 -0.57
N ALA A 124 17.68 4.95 -1.62
CA ALA A 124 17.26 5.04 -3.02
C ALA A 124 16.09 4.09 -3.35
N THR A 125 14.91 4.67 -3.59
CA THR A 125 13.82 3.97 -4.26
C THR A 125 14.29 3.62 -5.68
N PRO A 126 14.00 2.41 -6.21
CA PRO A 126 14.07 2.16 -7.63
C PRO A 126 13.22 3.23 -8.33
N SER A 127 13.78 3.85 -9.37
CA SER A 127 13.12 4.98 -10.03
C SER A 127 11.68 4.60 -10.42
N PRO A 128 10.68 5.48 -10.26
CA PRO A 128 9.33 5.25 -10.81
C PRO A 128 9.34 4.97 -12.33
N LEU A 129 10.43 5.37 -13.01
CA LEU A 129 10.72 5.14 -14.43
C LEU A 129 11.61 3.93 -14.70
N GLU A 130 11.82 3.04 -13.71
CA GLU A 130 12.50 1.77 -13.93
C GLU A 130 11.88 1.06 -15.14
N GLU A 131 12.74 0.52 -16.02
CA GLU A 131 12.37 -0.05 -17.30
C GLU A 131 11.14 -0.95 -17.15
N LEU A 132 10.16 -0.74 -18.01
CA LEU A 132 9.04 -1.66 -18.14
C LEU A 132 9.61 -3.02 -18.50
N LYS A 133 9.46 -3.98 -17.59
CA LYS A 133 9.78 -5.38 -17.81
C LYS A 133 8.48 -6.14 -17.99
N PRO A 134 7.86 -6.08 -19.19
CA PRO A 134 6.60 -6.77 -19.43
C PRO A 134 6.79 -8.26 -19.22
N THR A 135 5.77 -8.88 -18.62
CA THR A 135 5.77 -10.32 -18.36
C THR A 135 4.54 -10.97 -18.96
N SER A 136 4.74 -12.17 -19.50
CA SER A 136 3.64 -13.05 -19.93
C SER A 136 3.06 -13.85 -18.76
N LEU A 137 3.68 -13.79 -17.58
CA LEU A 137 3.22 -14.51 -16.39
C LEU A 137 1.87 -13.95 -15.92
N ASP A 138 1.01 -14.86 -15.46
CA ASP A 138 -0.16 -14.48 -14.70
C ASP A 138 0.24 -14.07 -13.28
N LEU A 139 0.61 -12.81 -13.13
CA LEU A 139 0.98 -12.21 -11.85
C LEU A 139 -0.12 -12.31 -10.80
N ALA A 140 -1.40 -12.31 -11.19
CA ALA A 140 -2.50 -12.43 -10.25
C ALA A 140 -2.51 -13.83 -9.61
N THR A 141 -2.41 -14.87 -10.44
CA THR A 141 -2.33 -16.26 -9.97
C THR A 141 -1.05 -16.49 -9.16
N LEU A 142 0.09 -16.00 -9.65
CA LEU A 142 1.38 -16.11 -8.94
C LEU A 142 1.31 -15.48 -7.54
N TYR A 143 0.75 -14.26 -7.43
CA TYR A 143 0.62 -13.59 -6.14
C TYR A 143 -0.33 -14.32 -5.19
N ARG A 144 -1.45 -14.86 -5.69
CA ARG A 144 -2.38 -15.66 -4.88
C ARG A 144 -1.72 -16.94 -4.36
N GLU A 145 -0.92 -17.62 -5.19
CA GLU A 145 -0.15 -18.78 -4.75
C GLU A 145 0.91 -18.43 -3.69
N TYR A 146 1.57 -17.28 -3.86
CA TYR A 146 2.52 -16.75 -2.88
C TYR A 146 1.85 -16.50 -1.52
N ILE A 147 0.73 -15.76 -1.47
CA ILE A 147 -0.03 -15.53 -0.23
C ILE A 147 -0.58 -16.84 0.35
N LYS A 148 -1.03 -17.77 -0.51
CA LYS A 148 -1.45 -19.11 -0.06
C LYS A 148 -0.30 -19.83 0.65
N SER A 149 0.94 -19.74 0.15
CA SER A 149 2.09 -20.38 0.79
C SER A 149 2.40 -19.81 2.17
N ILE A 150 2.15 -18.51 2.39
CA ILE A 150 2.23 -17.84 3.69
C ILE A 150 1.16 -18.41 4.62
N ASN A 151 -0.11 -18.40 4.20
CA ASN A 151 -1.23 -18.92 4.99
C ASN A 151 -1.08 -20.40 5.34
N ASP A 152 -0.58 -21.22 4.42
CA ASP A 152 -0.32 -22.65 4.63
C ASP A 152 0.96 -22.91 5.45
N LYS A 153 1.76 -21.89 5.77
CA LYS A 153 3.08 -22.00 6.42
C LYS A 153 4.05 -22.91 5.66
N THR A 154 4.03 -22.84 4.32
CA THR A 154 4.90 -23.63 3.42
C THR A 154 6.00 -22.81 2.76
N MET A 155 6.33 -21.66 3.36
CA MET A 155 7.23 -20.66 2.79
C MET A 155 8.63 -21.22 2.54
N GLU A 156 9.23 -21.94 3.50
CA GLU A 156 10.57 -22.54 3.37
C GLU A 156 10.73 -23.41 2.12
N ALA A 157 9.69 -24.17 1.76
CA ALA A 157 9.71 -25.06 0.60
C ALA A 157 9.36 -24.37 -0.73
N LYS A 158 8.77 -23.17 -0.69
CA LYS A 158 8.14 -22.54 -1.86
C LYS A 158 8.67 -21.16 -2.21
N PHE A 159 9.29 -20.42 -1.29
CA PHE A 159 9.68 -19.03 -1.54
C PHE A 159 10.72 -18.89 -2.64
N ASP A 160 11.57 -19.88 -2.90
CA ASP A 160 12.48 -19.86 -4.04
C ASP A 160 11.77 -19.78 -5.41
N LYS A 161 10.49 -20.19 -5.48
CA LYS A 161 9.63 -20.02 -6.67
C LYS A 161 9.17 -18.57 -6.83
N PHE A 162 8.93 -17.86 -5.73
CA PHE A 162 8.25 -16.56 -5.73
C PHE A 162 9.18 -15.38 -5.50
N CYS A 163 10.33 -15.59 -4.88
CA CYS A 163 11.27 -14.56 -4.45
C CYS A 163 12.64 -14.79 -5.08
N GLN A 164 13.33 -13.69 -5.36
CA GLN A 164 14.77 -13.73 -5.63
C GLN A 164 15.51 -14.16 -4.35
N PRO A 165 16.74 -14.71 -4.45
CA PRO A 165 17.53 -15.13 -3.28
C PRO A 165 17.73 -14.03 -2.22
N VAL A 166 17.73 -12.77 -2.67
CA VAL A 166 17.72 -11.57 -1.83
C VAL A 166 16.54 -10.69 -2.24
N VAL A 167 15.78 -10.23 -1.25
CA VAL A 167 14.63 -9.34 -1.39
C VAL A 167 14.93 -8.05 -0.64
N MET A 168 14.74 -6.91 -1.29
CA MET A 168 14.77 -5.61 -0.63
C MET A 168 13.39 -5.31 -0.04
N HIS A 169 13.24 -5.41 1.28
CA HIS A 169 11.99 -5.12 1.98
C HIS A 169 12.09 -3.80 2.74
N ASN A 170 11.33 -2.78 2.33
CA ASN A 170 11.37 -1.44 2.90
C ASN A 170 12.80 -0.90 3.06
N THR A 171 13.58 -0.95 1.98
CA THR A 171 15.01 -0.57 1.91
C THR A 171 16.01 -1.40 2.73
N VAL A 172 15.56 -2.51 3.32
CA VAL A 172 16.44 -3.47 4.01
C VAL A 172 16.56 -4.74 3.17
N GLU A 173 17.78 -5.07 2.75
CA GLU A 173 18.07 -6.35 2.10
C GLU A 173 17.84 -7.50 3.07
N LYS A 174 17.18 -8.54 2.58
CA LYS A 174 16.92 -9.78 3.30
C LYS A 174 17.17 -10.96 2.40
N THR A 175 17.91 -11.94 2.89
CA THR A 175 17.88 -13.29 2.33
C THR A 175 16.45 -13.84 2.40
N ILE A 176 16.14 -14.87 1.60
CA ILE A 176 14.85 -15.57 1.70
C ILE A 176 14.57 -16.05 3.14
N ALA A 177 15.58 -16.57 3.84
CA ALA A 177 15.43 -17.02 5.22
C ALA A 177 15.05 -15.87 6.18
N GLU A 178 15.72 -14.71 6.08
CA GLU A 178 15.38 -13.53 6.89
C GLU A 178 13.99 -12.98 6.54
N TYR A 179 13.59 -13.05 5.26
CA TYR A 179 12.27 -12.63 4.84
C TYR A 179 11.15 -13.56 5.35
N ILE A 180 11.41 -14.88 5.37
CA ILE A 180 10.51 -15.86 5.99
C ILE A 180 10.43 -15.62 7.51
N SER A 181 11.55 -15.35 8.17
CA SER A 181 11.58 -15.07 9.61
C SER A 181 10.74 -13.86 9.97
N LEU A 182 10.85 -12.76 9.21
CA LEU A 182 10.01 -11.56 9.37
C LEU A 182 8.52 -11.88 9.36
N ILE A 183 8.05 -12.69 8.39
CA ILE A 183 6.65 -13.09 8.30
C ILE A 183 6.28 -14.04 9.45
N SER A 184 7.17 -14.99 9.76
CA SER A 184 6.95 -16.02 10.78
C SER A 184 6.86 -15.45 12.19
N GLU A 185 7.54 -14.33 12.48
CA GLU A 185 7.41 -13.61 13.75
C GLU A 185 5.95 -13.25 14.03
N SER A 186 5.28 -12.62 13.07
CA SER A 186 3.85 -12.27 13.18
C SER A 186 2.95 -13.51 13.31
N GLN A 187 3.22 -14.58 12.55
CA GLN A 187 2.47 -15.84 12.65
C GLN A 187 2.66 -16.57 13.98
N SER A 188 3.79 -16.35 14.65
CA SER A 188 4.09 -16.92 15.97
C SER A 188 3.44 -16.13 17.11
N ALA A 189 3.21 -14.83 16.89
CA ALA A 189 2.59 -13.94 17.85
C ALA A 189 1.07 -13.89 17.73
N ILE A 190 0.53 -14.12 16.54
CA ILE A 190 -0.90 -14.09 16.26
C ILE A 190 -1.36 -15.50 15.85
N GLN A 191 -2.03 -16.19 16.77
CA GLN A 191 -2.59 -17.50 16.53
C GLN A 191 -3.66 -17.41 15.43
N GLY A 192 -3.57 -18.30 14.44
CA GLY A 192 -4.50 -18.33 13.32
C GLY A 192 -4.37 -17.13 12.38
N LEU A 193 -3.24 -16.41 12.39
CA LEU A 193 -3.00 -15.30 11.47
C LEU A 193 -3.27 -15.72 10.03
N TYR A 194 -4.19 -15.01 9.39
CA TYR A 194 -4.61 -15.24 8.01
C TYR A 194 -4.48 -13.96 7.19
N PHE A 195 -3.90 -14.09 6.01
CA PHE A 195 -3.67 -13.02 5.04
C PHE A 195 -4.75 -13.13 3.96
N ASP A 196 -5.74 -12.24 3.99
CA ASP A 196 -6.80 -12.19 2.99
C ASP A 196 -6.57 -11.09 1.97
N ILE A 197 -6.67 -11.40 0.68
CA ILE A 197 -6.44 -10.44 -0.40
C ILE A 197 -7.75 -9.70 -0.70
N GLN A 198 -7.89 -8.51 -0.13
CA GLN A 198 -9.08 -7.66 -0.29
C GLN A 198 -9.09 -6.91 -1.62
N ASP A 199 -7.92 -6.39 -2.03
CA ASP A 199 -7.75 -5.72 -3.32
C ASP A 199 -6.43 -6.16 -3.95
N LEU A 200 -6.44 -6.29 -5.27
CA LEU A 200 -5.28 -6.67 -6.06
C LEU A 200 -5.22 -5.80 -7.32
N ILE A 201 -4.10 -5.12 -7.52
CA ILE A 201 -3.79 -4.30 -8.70
C ILE A 201 -2.58 -4.94 -9.38
N VAL A 202 -2.73 -5.28 -10.67
CA VAL A 202 -1.71 -6.01 -11.42
C VAL A 202 -1.22 -5.21 -12.60
N ASP A 203 0.09 -4.94 -12.60
CA ASP A 203 0.79 -4.22 -13.63
C ASP A 203 1.67 -5.18 -14.44
N LYS A 204 1.04 -5.83 -15.42
CA LYS A 204 1.71 -6.83 -16.28
C LYS A 204 2.83 -6.23 -17.12
N ASP A 205 2.66 -4.97 -17.53
CA ASP A 205 3.62 -4.28 -18.40
C ASP A 205 4.91 -3.91 -17.66
N ALA A 206 4.84 -3.75 -16.34
CA ALA A 206 6.00 -3.42 -15.51
C ALA A 206 6.49 -4.57 -14.62
N GLY A 207 5.79 -5.72 -14.59
CA GLY A 207 6.14 -6.81 -13.69
C GLY A 207 5.90 -6.44 -12.22
N ARG A 208 4.79 -5.76 -11.90
CA ARG A 208 4.51 -5.27 -10.55
C ARG A 208 3.13 -5.69 -10.05
N VAL A 209 3.01 -5.84 -8.75
CA VAL A 209 1.75 -6.16 -8.07
C VAL A 209 1.59 -5.22 -6.88
N ALA A 210 0.38 -4.77 -6.61
CA ALA A 210 0.04 -4.14 -5.35
C ALA A 210 -1.20 -4.79 -4.76
N ALA A 211 -1.25 -4.88 -3.44
CA ALA A 211 -2.35 -5.49 -2.73
C ALA A 211 -2.69 -4.72 -1.47
N ARG A 212 -3.97 -4.82 -1.11
CA ARG A 212 -4.44 -4.54 0.23
C ARG A 212 -4.80 -5.86 0.88
N LEU A 213 -4.10 -6.20 1.95
CA LEU A 213 -4.33 -7.43 2.72
C LEU A 213 -5.10 -7.09 4.00
N GLU A 214 -6.09 -7.91 4.35
CA GLU A 214 -6.70 -7.91 5.68
C GLU A 214 -6.08 -9.06 6.49
N PHE A 215 -5.66 -8.73 7.70
CA PHE A 215 -5.10 -9.68 8.66
C PHE A 215 -6.10 -9.94 9.76
N THR A 216 -6.37 -11.22 10.01
CA THR A 216 -7.21 -11.68 11.11
C THR A 216 -6.50 -12.73 11.94
N GLY A 217 -6.75 -12.76 13.24
CA GLY A 217 -6.24 -13.79 14.15
C GLY A 217 -6.40 -13.40 15.61
N VAL A 218 -5.80 -14.15 16.52
CA VAL A 218 -5.83 -13.88 17.97
C VAL A 218 -4.40 -13.68 18.47
N PRO A 219 -3.99 -12.49 18.92
CA PRO A 219 -2.68 -12.28 19.50
C PRO A 219 -2.51 -13.12 20.78
N VAL A 220 -1.39 -13.83 20.86
CA VAL A 220 -1.02 -14.75 21.97
C VAL A 220 0.36 -14.44 22.55
N LYS A 221 1.11 -13.51 21.94
CA LYS A 221 2.39 -12.97 22.44
C LYS A 221 2.45 -11.46 22.18
N THR A 222 3.30 -10.77 22.92
CA THR A 222 3.66 -9.39 22.64
C THR A 222 4.20 -9.27 21.22
N TRP A 223 3.63 -8.35 20.44
CA TRP A 223 4.10 -8.04 19.09
C TRP A 223 3.72 -6.60 18.75
N ALA A 224 4.60 -5.91 18.02
CA ALA A 224 4.45 -4.49 17.70
C ALA A 224 4.09 -3.63 18.92
N ASP A 225 4.82 -3.81 20.03
CA ASP A 225 4.66 -3.05 21.29
C ASP A 225 3.25 -3.13 21.91
N ALA A 226 2.51 -4.20 21.65
CA ALA A 226 1.21 -4.45 22.27
C ALA A 226 1.12 -5.84 22.88
N GLU A 227 0.61 -5.87 24.11
CA GLU A 227 0.28 -7.09 24.84
C GLU A 227 -1.04 -7.70 24.34
N PRO A 228 -1.14 -9.04 24.25
CA PRO A 228 -2.37 -9.70 23.85
C PRO A 228 -3.47 -9.50 24.91
N ASN A 229 -4.71 -9.27 24.47
CA ASN A 229 -5.89 -9.14 25.34
C ASN A 229 -6.89 -10.30 25.20
N GLY A 230 -6.53 -11.35 24.46
CA GLY A 230 -7.37 -12.53 24.21
C GLY A 230 -8.49 -12.33 23.17
N LYS A 231 -8.65 -11.12 22.60
CA LYS A 231 -9.63 -10.83 21.54
C LYS A 231 -9.00 -11.00 20.15
N SER A 232 -9.85 -11.28 19.16
CA SER A 232 -9.39 -11.31 17.77
C SER A 232 -9.11 -9.90 17.26
N VAL A 233 -8.07 -9.76 16.44
CA VAL A 233 -7.72 -8.52 15.76
C VAL A 233 -8.09 -8.57 14.28
N LYS A 234 -8.33 -7.38 13.72
CA LYS A 234 -8.53 -7.15 12.28
C LYS A 234 -7.86 -5.87 11.84
N PHE A 235 -6.81 -5.96 11.04
CA PHE A 235 -6.04 -4.81 10.58
C PHE A 235 -5.54 -5.06 9.15
N HIS A 236 -4.86 -4.09 8.54
CA HIS A 236 -4.54 -4.16 7.11
C HIS A 236 -3.06 -3.95 6.83
N GLU A 237 -2.63 -4.45 5.69
CA GLU A 237 -1.38 -4.08 5.04
C GLU A 237 -1.69 -3.52 3.65
N HIS A 238 -1.02 -2.44 3.27
CA HIS A 238 -0.90 -2.02 1.88
C HIS A 238 0.53 -2.33 1.44
N VAL A 239 0.66 -3.06 0.34
CA VAL A 239 1.95 -3.59 -0.09
C VAL A 239 2.08 -3.56 -1.60
N MET A 240 3.29 -3.32 -2.09
CA MET A 240 3.64 -3.24 -3.50
C MET A 240 4.92 -4.05 -3.76
N TYR A 241 4.96 -4.79 -4.87
CA TYR A 241 5.99 -5.76 -5.23
C TYR A 241 6.53 -5.50 -6.63
N TRP A 242 7.85 -5.59 -6.78
CA TRP A 242 8.53 -5.59 -8.07
C TRP A 242 9.10 -6.97 -8.32
N LEU A 243 8.80 -7.51 -9.49
CA LEU A 243 9.23 -8.82 -9.89
C LEU A 243 10.26 -8.71 -11.01
N ASP A 244 11.37 -9.42 -10.85
CA ASP A 244 12.36 -9.64 -11.90
C ASP A 244 12.25 -11.09 -12.34
N GLN A 245 11.97 -11.31 -13.63
CA GLN A 245 11.73 -12.63 -14.20
C GLN A 245 10.67 -13.46 -13.44
N GLY A 246 9.63 -12.78 -12.94
CA GLY A 246 8.54 -13.43 -12.20
C GLY A 246 8.81 -13.70 -10.73
N LYS A 247 9.93 -13.21 -10.19
CA LYS A 247 10.28 -13.37 -8.77
C LYS A 247 10.41 -12.02 -8.09
N ILE A 248 9.80 -11.89 -6.91
CA ILE A 248 9.83 -10.70 -6.07
C ILE A 248 11.29 -10.39 -5.70
N HIS A 249 11.75 -9.20 -6.02
CA HIS A 249 13.07 -8.69 -5.59
C HIS A 249 12.95 -7.42 -4.74
N TRP A 250 11.82 -6.72 -4.79
CA TRP A 250 11.55 -5.52 -3.99
C TRP A 250 10.14 -5.53 -3.43
N VAL A 251 10.00 -5.09 -2.18
CA VAL A 251 8.74 -4.96 -1.46
C VAL A 251 8.69 -3.62 -0.73
N TRP A 252 7.63 -2.86 -1.00
CA TRP A 252 7.19 -1.74 -0.17
C TRP A 252 5.96 -2.18 0.61
N SER A 253 6.04 -2.15 1.94
CA SER A 253 4.97 -2.60 2.83
C SER A 253 4.70 -1.55 3.91
N VAL A 254 3.42 -1.29 4.15
CA VAL A 254 2.94 -0.53 5.30
C VAL A 254 1.86 -1.35 5.99
N VAL A 255 2.03 -1.60 7.29
CA VAL A 255 1.09 -2.36 8.13
C VAL A 255 0.39 -1.41 9.10
N ASP A 256 -0.93 -1.58 9.28
CA ASP A 256 -1.78 -0.78 10.17
C ASP A 256 -1.61 -1.19 11.65
N LEU A 257 -0.41 -0.94 12.18
CA LEU A 257 -0.08 -1.23 13.57
C LEU A 257 -0.84 -0.33 14.54
N ALA A 258 -1.29 0.85 14.10
CA ALA A 258 -2.12 1.74 14.90
C ALA A 258 -3.48 1.11 15.22
N THR A 259 -4.17 0.56 14.21
CA THR A 259 -5.44 -0.16 14.42
C THR A 259 -5.24 -1.42 15.24
N TYR A 260 -4.18 -2.19 14.99
CA TYR A 260 -3.83 -3.37 15.77
C TYR A 260 -3.67 -3.04 17.27
N ARG A 261 -2.82 -2.06 17.61
CA ARG A 261 -2.58 -1.63 19.00
C ARG A 261 -3.86 -1.09 19.65
N LYS A 262 -4.66 -0.31 18.91
CA LYS A 262 -5.92 0.24 19.41
C LYS A 262 -6.91 -0.87 19.81
N GLN A 263 -7.01 -1.94 19.02
CA GLN A 263 -7.88 -3.08 19.35
C GLN A 263 -7.42 -3.84 20.59
N LEU A 264 -6.11 -3.85 20.86
CA LEU A 264 -5.54 -4.49 22.06
C LEU A 264 -5.71 -3.65 23.33
N GLN A 265 -5.81 -2.32 23.19
CA GLN A 265 -6.09 -1.40 24.31
C GLN A 265 -7.57 -1.35 24.72
N GLN A 266 -8.48 -1.91 23.92
CA GLN A 266 -9.91 -1.98 24.24
C GLN A 266 -10.19 -3.08 25.28
N THR A 267 -9.99 -2.73 26.56
CA THR A 267 -10.62 -3.44 27.68
C THR A 267 -12.10 -3.09 27.75
N ASP A 268 -12.94 -4.10 28.01
CA ASP A 268 -14.36 -3.89 28.30
C ASP A 268 -14.58 -3.10 29.60
#